data_AF-A0AAF0EKD6-F1
#
_entry.id   AF-A0AAF0EKD6-F1
#
_cell.length_a   1.000
_cell.length_b   1.000
_cell.length_c   1.000
_cell.angle_alpha   90.00
_cell.angle_beta   90.00
_cell.angle_gamma   90.00
#
_symmetry.space_group_name_H-M   'P 1'
#
loop_
_entity.id
_entity.type
_entity.pdbx_description
1 polymer ?
#
loop_
_entity_poly.entity_id
_entity_poly.type
_entity_poly.pdbx_seq_one_letter_code
_entity_poly.pdbx_strand_id
1 'polypeptide(L)'
;MAAAYALGARAVTTGRYAWARAYTTVSAADALRAQAEVGSNKDLDPRGVDYALFETPTPEYVRQSRMAPPVSTRPAAVETMRRVLKEGQYAAAMHLFAQLRELRTPLAEPLVEYAHAARWCVATQRADNVVPLLERVPIEAAHSATAVHQVAQALLLLARDATMTGTAEQAILVAAERGFVQALPRALTELYHGPLGGTPRGEALWRELVPRLRAAGVSEAGLAALFSRIVRAQVRARHTPLHETLPSTSAAPVAFALDAQTRALVQRRVSDEARWPLLPPEDQARFARHAEAHDLLRMRSVLLGAAARGFVPPLEQLATLLVAAAEHTHIPHSEPRCSTGAFLRPLRRRLQAYPGLWETALLRAREKAGDWRGALRLWQMRFVPSPLVCDALIEARLGAPDAALGAPRTYAATVARQSARRPATQRAVRARLVPTAYALATALRALVQACGRDAALLAQAYGALVAHARAGVPVRAACFEAFVPALSRLDPQRFVHTMPSDRSPTLWTIWQDMRACGVEPRATTCTLFLQALARARGRRAWRAAATLLRAMESGNTLPAATPHTYRGVLHVLQRLRPGARLYK
;
A
#
# COMPACT_ATOMS: atom_id res chain seq x y z
N MET A 1 -5.86 48.21 -60.37
CA MET A 1 -5.24 48.61 -59.09
C MET A 1 -6.30 48.54 -58.01
N ALA A 2 -6.08 47.68 -57.01
CA ALA A 2 -6.69 47.62 -55.67
C ALA A 2 -8.22 47.87 -55.57
N ALA A 3 -9.04 46.84 -55.39
CA ALA A 3 -9.30 46.15 -54.12
C ALA A 3 -10.24 46.90 -53.15
N ALA A 4 -11.25 46.14 -52.70
CA ALA A 4 -11.81 46.10 -51.36
C ALA A 4 -13.13 46.87 -51.12
N TYR A 5 -14.27 46.20 -51.29
CA TYR A 5 -14.95 45.50 -50.18
C TYR A 5 -16.34 45.05 -50.65
N ALA A 6 -16.50 43.73 -50.75
CA ALA A 6 -17.74 43.07 -51.10
C ALA A 6 -18.69 42.98 -49.90
N LEU A 7 -19.98 42.86 -50.23
CA LEU A 7 -21.08 42.29 -49.44
C LEU A 7 -21.69 43.17 -48.35
N GLY A 8 -22.47 44.16 -48.80
CA GLY A 8 -23.51 44.81 -48.00
C GLY A 8 -24.86 44.76 -48.72
N ALA A 9 -25.77 43.94 -48.21
CA ALA A 9 -27.23 44.06 -48.30
C ALA A 9 -27.90 44.18 -49.69
N ARG A 10 -28.54 43.08 -50.13
CA ARG A 10 -29.95 43.03 -50.58
C ARG A 10 -30.26 41.68 -51.22
N ALA A 11 -31.23 40.96 -50.68
CA ALA A 11 -32.29 40.28 -51.42
C ALA A 11 -33.16 39.47 -50.46
N VAL A 12 -34.31 40.05 -50.14
CA VAL A 12 -35.51 39.34 -49.69
C VAL A 12 -36.00 38.45 -50.85
N THR A 13 -36.71 37.37 -50.50
CA THR A 13 -37.68 36.56 -51.26
C THR A 13 -37.24 35.18 -51.75
N THR A 14 -37.78 34.15 -51.08
CA THR A 14 -38.73 33.15 -51.61
C THR A 14 -39.17 32.31 -50.40
N GLY A 15 -40.42 32.38 -49.94
CA GLY A 15 -41.51 31.47 -50.33
C GLY A 15 -41.14 30.00 -50.04
N ARG A 16 -41.83 29.19 -49.23
CA ARG A 16 -43.26 29.07 -48.91
C ARG A 16 -43.40 28.07 -47.74
N TYR A 17 -44.60 28.04 -47.14
CA TYR A 17 -45.20 27.00 -46.27
C TYR A 17 -44.59 26.88 -44.86
N ALA A 18 -45.33 26.87 -43.74
CA ALA A 18 -46.74 26.59 -43.54
C ALA A 18 -47.26 27.35 -42.31
N TRP A 19 -48.35 28.09 -42.49
CA TRP A 19 -49.24 28.47 -41.39
C TRP A 19 -50.08 27.24 -41.03
N ALA A 20 -49.59 26.46 -40.08
CA ALA A 20 -50.38 25.54 -39.27
C ALA A 20 -49.43 24.86 -38.27
N ARG A 21 -49.03 25.58 -37.22
CA ARG A 21 -48.68 24.91 -35.97
C ARG A 21 -49.80 25.20 -35.00
N ALA A 22 -50.51 24.13 -34.67
CA ALA A 22 -51.43 24.07 -33.56
C ALA A 22 -50.86 24.84 -32.38
N TYR A 23 -51.71 25.59 -31.69
CA TYR A 23 -51.47 25.96 -30.31
C TYR A 23 -51.36 24.66 -29.50
N THR A 24 -50.20 24.01 -29.54
CA THR A 24 -49.83 23.05 -28.52
C THR A 24 -49.73 23.88 -27.26
N THR A 25 -50.68 23.67 -26.34
CA THR A 25 -50.66 24.21 -24.99
C THR A 25 -49.30 23.88 -24.38
N VAL A 26 -48.36 24.82 -24.48
CA VAL A 26 -47.10 24.76 -23.74
C VAL A 26 -47.55 24.74 -22.29
N SER A 27 -47.33 23.61 -21.64
CA SER A 27 -47.64 23.48 -20.22
C SER A 27 -46.86 24.55 -19.45
N ALA A 28 -47.41 25.08 -18.36
CA ALA A 28 -46.66 25.96 -17.46
C ALA A 28 -45.30 25.34 -17.07
N ALA A 29 -45.23 24.00 -17.00
CA ALA A 29 -43.99 23.27 -16.74
C ALA A 29 -42.99 23.30 -17.91
N ASP A 30 -43.44 23.42 -19.16
CA ASP A 30 -42.57 23.53 -20.34
C ASP A 30 -42.06 24.96 -20.50
N ALA A 31 -42.89 25.96 -20.19
CA ALA A 31 -42.48 27.36 -20.13
C ALA A 31 -41.42 27.62 -19.04
N LEU A 32 -41.63 27.08 -17.84
CA LEU A 32 -40.66 27.14 -16.74
C LEU A 32 -39.34 26.42 -17.08
N ARG A 33 -39.41 25.32 -17.86
CA ARG A 33 -38.22 24.61 -18.35
C ARG A 33 -37.41 25.45 -19.34
N ALA A 34 -38.07 26.07 -20.32
CA ALA A 34 -37.43 26.99 -21.26
C ALA A 34 -36.83 28.22 -20.55
N GLN A 35 -37.47 28.70 -19.48
CA GLN A 35 -37.00 29.84 -18.68
C GLN A 35 -35.77 29.50 -17.82
N ALA A 36 -35.68 28.26 -17.32
CA ALA A 36 -34.49 27.75 -16.63
C ALA A 36 -33.27 27.59 -17.56
N GLU A 37 -33.49 27.32 -18.85
CA GLU A 37 -32.45 27.18 -19.87
C GLU A 37 -31.84 28.52 -20.32
N VAL A 38 -32.59 29.63 -20.22
CA VAL A 38 -32.18 30.96 -20.73
C VAL A 38 -31.50 31.85 -19.68
N GLY A 39 -31.47 31.42 -18.41
CA GLY A 39 -30.89 32.19 -17.30
C GLY A 39 -31.91 33.11 -16.63
N SER A 40 -31.97 33.01 -15.30
CA SER A 40 -33.09 33.41 -14.43
C SER A 40 -33.31 34.92 -14.22
N ASN A 41 -32.70 35.82 -15.00
CA ASN A 41 -32.84 37.27 -14.77
C ASN A 41 -33.40 38.05 -15.98
N LYS A 42 -34.17 37.38 -16.85
CA LYS A 42 -35.16 38.07 -17.68
C LYS A 42 -36.54 37.80 -17.09
N ASP A 43 -36.79 38.40 -15.92
CA ASP A 43 -38.15 38.54 -15.45
C ASP A 43 -38.88 39.43 -16.47
N LEU A 44 -39.62 38.81 -17.39
CA LEU A 44 -40.86 39.44 -17.78
C LEU A 44 -41.69 39.47 -16.50
N ASP A 45 -42.05 40.67 -16.05
CA ASP A 45 -43.10 40.93 -15.06
C ASP A 45 -44.20 39.86 -15.20
N PRO A 46 -44.83 39.33 -14.13
CA PRO A 46 -45.97 38.42 -14.23
C PRO A 46 -47.10 38.88 -15.19
N ARG A 47 -47.07 40.11 -15.69
CA ARG A 47 -47.94 40.67 -16.75
C ARG A 47 -47.37 40.68 -18.18
N GLY A 48 -46.10 40.30 -18.39
CA GLY A 48 -45.46 40.22 -19.70
C GLY A 48 -45.03 41.56 -20.33
N VAL A 49 -44.83 42.62 -19.54
CA VAL A 49 -44.54 43.97 -20.04
C VAL A 49 -43.05 44.32 -19.87
N ASP A 50 -42.41 44.75 -20.95
CA ASP A 50 -41.03 45.28 -20.96
C ASP A 50 -41.05 46.78 -20.65
N TYR A 51 -40.75 47.17 -19.41
CA TYR A 51 -40.75 48.57 -18.96
C TYR A 51 -39.64 49.42 -19.60
N ALA A 52 -38.64 48.80 -20.25
CA ALA A 52 -37.62 49.53 -21.01
C ALA A 52 -38.22 50.28 -22.22
N LEU A 53 -39.45 49.95 -22.63
CA LEU A 53 -40.21 50.67 -23.68
C LEU A 53 -41.00 51.88 -23.16
N PHE A 54 -41.22 52.00 -21.85
CA PHE A 54 -42.15 52.99 -21.29
C PHE A 54 -41.49 54.07 -20.42
N GLU A 55 -40.32 53.79 -19.85
CA GLU A 55 -39.61 54.78 -19.02
C GLU A 55 -38.12 54.82 -19.36
N THR A 56 -37.55 56.04 -19.35
CA THR A 56 -36.11 56.21 -19.48
C THR A 56 -35.45 55.75 -18.18
N PRO A 57 -34.44 54.86 -18.22
CA PRO A 57 -33.85 54.29 -17.02
C PRO A 57 -33.24 55.41 -16.16
N THR A 58 -33.61 55.45 -14.88
CA THR A 58 -33.09 56.45 -13.94
C THR A 58 -31.57 56.37 -13.83
N PRO A 59 -30.88 57.50 -13.58
CA PRO A 59 -29.43 57.52 -13.43
C PRO A 59 -28.95 56.62 -12.28
N GLU A 60 -29.74 56.41 -11.21
CA GLU A 60 -29.43 55.40 -10.19
C GLU A 60 -29.45 53.98 -10.75
N TYR A 61 -30.45 53.61 -11.57
CA TYR A 61 -30.55 52.28 -12.17
C TYR A 61 -29.41 52.02 -13.16
N VAL A 62 -29.02 53.02 -13.97
CA VAL A 62 -27.87 52.93 -14.88
C VAL A 62 -26.55 52.76 -14.10
N ARG A 63 -26.41 53.44 -12.96
CA ARG A 63 -25.23 53.29 -12.09
C ARG A 63 -25.20 51.91 -11.42
N GLN A 64 -26.33 51.42 -10.91
CA GLN A 64 -26.44 50.12 -10.26
C GLN A 64 -26.25 48.96 -11.25
N SER A 65 -26.84 49.02 -12.44
CA SER A 65 -26.64 48.02 -13.49
C SER A 65 -25.18 47.92 -13.97
N ARG A 66 -24.44 49.04 -13.99
CA ARG A 66 -22.98 49.04 -14.28
C ARG A 66 -22.14 48.46 -13.14
N MET A 67 -22.62 48.55 -11.91
CA MET A 67 -21.97 47.99 -10.72
C MET A 67 -22.38 46.54 -10.42
N ALA A 68 -23.45 46.05 -11.04
CA ALA A 68 -23.92 44.69 -10.87
C ALA A 68 -22.91 43.69 -11.46
N PRO A 69 -22.65 42.56 -10.79
CA PRO A 69 -21.78 41.54 -11.33
C PRO A 69 -22.33 41.02 -12.67
N PRO A 70 -21.46 40.68 -13.64
CA PRO A 70 -21.91 40.20 -14.95
C PRO A 70 -22.81 38.98 -14.77
N VAL A 71 -24.01 39.06 -15.37
CA VAL A 71 -24.99 37.96 -15.35
C VAL A 71 -24.35 36.77 -16.06
N SER A 72 -24.22 35.64 -15.35
CA SER A 72 -23.70 34.40 -15.94
C SER A 72 -24.63 33.97 -17.06
N THR A 73 -24.07 33.65 -18.22
CA THR A 73 -24.83 33.08 -19.36
C THR A 73 -25.19 31.61 -19.13
N ARG A 74 -24.78 31.03 -17.99
CA ARG A 74 -25.07 29.65 -17.62
C ARG A 74 -26.47 29.51 -17.02
N PRO A 75 -27.14 28.36 -17.19
CA PRO A 75 -28.37 28.05 -16.47
C PRO A 75 -28.20 28.23 -14.96
N ALA A 76 -29.22 28.77 -14.29
CA ALA A 76 -29.13 29.14 -12.87
C ALA A 76 -28.75 27.96 -11.98
N ALA A 77 -29.23 26.75 -12.29
CA ALA A 77 -28.89 25.53 -11.57
C ALA A 77 -27.39 25.16 -11.68
N VAL A 78 -26.82 25.32 -12.88
CA VAL A 78 -25.40 25.05 -13.15
C VAL A 78 -24.52 26.09 -12.46
N GLU A 79 -24.89 27.37 -12.53
CA GLU A 79 -24.13 28.44 -11.89
C GLU A 79 -24.16 28.33 -10.36
N THR A 80 -25.31 27.97 -9.79
CA THR A 80 -25.44 27.69 -8.35
C THR A 80 -24.55 26.52 -7.94
N MET A 81 -24.60 25.41 -8.68
CA MET A 81 -23.75 24.25 -8.43
C MET A 81 -22.26 24.62 -8.51
N ARG A 82 -21.86 25.38 -9.54
CA ARG A 82 -20.48 25.87 -9.72
C ARG A 82 -20.03 26.71 -8.53
N ARG A 83 -20.87 27.62 -8.02
CA ARG A 83 -20.56 28.47 -6.86
C ARG A 83 -20.34 27.64 -5.60
N VAL A 84 -21.28 26.76 -5.27
CA VAL A 84 -21.21 25.91 -4.06
C VAL A 84 -19.97 24.99 -4.10
N LEU A 85 -19.62 24.47 -5.29
CA LEU A 85 -18.42 23.66 -5.48
C LEU A 85 -17.13 24.48 -5.31
N LYS A 86 -17.08 25.72 -5.82
CA LYS A 86 -15.92 26.61 -5.66
C LYS A 86 -15.70 27.06 -4.23
N GLU A 87 -16.78 27.26 -3.48
CA GLU A 87 -16.75 27.60 -2.05
C GLU A 87 -16.37 26.39 -1.17
N GLY A 88 -16.23 25.19 -1.75
CA GLY A 88 -15.83 23.98 -1.04
C GLY A 88 -16.94 23.39 -0.16
N GLN A 89 -18.19 23.82 -0.34
CA GLN A 89 -19.35 23.34 0.40
C GLN A 89 -19.90 22.02 -0.20
N TYR A 90 -19.05 20.99 -0.24
CA TYR A 90 -19.35 19.75 -0.97
C TYR A 90 -20.58 18.99 -0.44
N ALA A 91 -20.86 19.04 0.87
CA ALA A 91 -22.06 18.41 1.44
C ALA A 91 -23.35 19.07 0.92
N ALA A 92 -23.38 20.41 0.86
CA ALA A 92 -24.49 21.17 0.30
C ALA A 92 -24.61 20.93 -1.21
N ALA A 93 -23.48 20.88 -1.93
CA ALA A 93 -23.44 20.55 -3.35
C ALA A 93 -24.06 19.17 -3.63
N MET A 94 -23.80 18.17 -2.79
CA MET A 94 -24.39 16.84 -2.96
C MET A 94 -25.89 16.79 -2.66
N HIS A 95 -26.36 17.57 -1.68
CA HIS A 95 -27.79 17.70 -1.42
C HIS A 95 -28.50 18.38 -2.59
N LEU A 96 -27.95 19.50 -3.08
CA LEU A 96 -28.43 20.19 -4.27
C LEU A 96 -28.43 19.27 -5.50
N PHE A 97 -27.36 18.50 -5.70
CA PHE A 97 -27.27 17.55 -6.81
C PHE A 97 -28.37 16.47 -6.75
N ALA A 98 -28.69 15.96 -5.56
CA ALA A 98 -29.78 15.00 -5.39
C ALA A 98 -31.15 15.63 -5.70
N GLN A 99 -31.42 16.83 -5.17
CA GLN A 99 -32.66 17.56 -5.42
C GLN A 99 -32.84 17.89 -6.91
N LEU A 100 -31.79 18.37 -7.58
CA LEU A 100 -31.84 18.68 -9.01
C LEU A 100 -32.08 17.42 -9.87
N ARG A 101 -31.58 16.26 -9.45
CA ARG A 101 -31.88 14.98 -10.11
C ARG A 101 -33.33 14.56 -9.90
N GLU A 102 -33.86 14.70 -8.69
CA GLU A 102 -35.25 14.40 -8.36
C GLU A 102 -36.23 15.27 -9.16
N LEU A 103 -35.92 16.57 -9.27
CA LEU A 103 -36.66 17.55 -10.06
C LEU A 103 -36.41 17.45 -11.57
N ARG A 104 -35.59 16.49 -12.03
CA ARG A 104 -35.18 16.30 -13.43
C ARG A 104 -34.68 17.59 -14.10
N THR A 105 -34.04 18.47 -13.33
CA THR A 105 -33.51 19.74 -13.82
C THR A 105 -32.26 19.48 -14.67
N PRO A 106 -32.14 20.03 -15.88
CA PRO A 106 -31.00 19.77 -16.74
C PRO A 106 -29.71 20.39 -16.17
N LEU A 107 -28.79 19.53 -15.76
CA LEU A 107 -27.38 19.87 -15.48
C LEU A 107 -26.52 19.53 -16.71
N ALA A 108 -26.96 19.97 -17.89
CA ALA A 108 -26.38 19.57 -19.17
C ALA A 108 -25.02 20.22 -19.45
N GLU A 109 -24.77 21.42 -18.89
CA GLU A 109 -23.49 22.09 -19.07
C GLU A 109 -22.41 21.45 -18.19
N PRO A 110 -21.30 20.96 -18.79
CA PRO A 110 -20.27 20.27 -18.05
C PRO A 110 -19.39 21.25 -17.25
N LEU A 111 -19.01 20.85 -16.04
CA LEU A 111 -18.15 21.65 -15.14
C LEU A 111 -16.91 20.87 -14.70
N VAL A 112 -15.75 21.52 -14.71
CA VAL A 112 -14.48 20.93 -14.22
C VAL A 112 -14.52 20.75 -12.70
N GLU A 113 -15.27 21.59 -12.00
CA GLU A 113 -15.43 21.59 -10.55
C GLU A 113 -16.05 20.28 -10.03
N TYR A 114 -16.77 19.51 -10.87
CA TYR A 114 -17.27 18.19 -10.49
C TYR A 114 -16.14 17.19 -10.17
N ALA A 115 -14.92 17.39 -10.67
CA ALA A 115 -13.75 16.58 -10.30
C ALA A 115 -13.41 16.72 -8.79
N HIS A 116 -13.64 17.89 -8.21
CA HIS A 116 -13.42 18.13 -6.78
C HIS A 116 -14.48 17.41 -5.93
N ALA A 117 -15.74 17.47 -6.36
CA ALA A 117 -16.84 16.74 -5.73
C ALA A 117 -16.65 15.23 -5.80
N ALA A 118 -16.18 14.71 -6.94
CA ALA A 118 -15.90 13.29 -7.13
C ALA A 118 -14.87 12.79 -6.11
N ARG A 119 -13.77 13.53 -5.91
CA ARG A 119 -12.77 13.17 -4.88
C ARG A 119 -13.36 13.21 -3.47
N TRP A 120 -14.14 14.25 -3.15
CA TRP A 120 -14.77 14.37 -1.84
C TRP A 120 -15.71 13.20 -1.57
N CYS A 121 -16.53 12.81 -2.55
CA CYS A 121 -17.46 11.68 -2.43
C CYS A 121 -16.74 10.36 -2.11
N VAL A 122 -15.62 10.08 -2.77
CA VAL A 122 -14.82 8.89 -2.45
C VAL A 122 -14.26 8.97 -1.03
N ALA A 123 -13.74 10.14 -0.63
CA ALA A 123 -13.18 10.34 0.71
C ALA A 123 -14.22 10.18 1.83
N THR A 124 -15.50 10.46 1.55
CA THR A 124 -16.62 10.30 2.49
C THR A 124 -17.42 9.00 2.29
N GLN A 125 -16.87 8.01 1.58
CA GLN A 125 -17.51 6.70 1.32
C GLN A 125 -18.86 6.78 0.58
N ARG A 126 -19.07 7.80 -0.25
CA ARG A 126 -20.27 7.97 -1.11
C ARG A 126 -19.93 7.65 -2.57
N ALA A 127 -19.46 6.43 -2.82
CA ALA A 127 -18.91 6.01 -4.11
C ALA A 127 -19.92 6.10 -5.27
N ASP A 128 -21.22 5.90 -4.99
CA ASP A 128 -22.29 5.88 -5.99
C ASP A 128 -22.42 7.20 -6.78
N ASN A 129 -21.96 8.31 -6.20
CA ASN A 129 -22.02 9.63 -6.83
C ASN A 129 -20.80 9.95 -7.69
N VAL A 130 -19.73 9.14 -7.63
CA VAL A 130 -18.46 9.48 -8.27
C VAL A 130 -18.57 9.39 -9.79
N VAL A 131 -19.14 8.31 -10.31
CA VAL A 131 -19.34 8.12 -11.75
C VAL A 131 -20.28 9.19 -12.33
N PRO A 132 -21.48 9.45 -11.77
CA PRO A 132 -22.36 10.52 -12.24
C PRO A 132 -21.72 11.92 -12.26
N LEU A 133 -20.83 12.21 -11.31
CA LEU A 133 -20.11 13.49 -11.27
C LEU A 133 -19.03 13.55 -12.36
N LEU A 134 -18.27 12.48 -12.56
CA LEU A 134 -17.26 12.40 -13.62
C LEU A 134 -17.87 12.49 -15.03
N GLU A 135 -19.06 11.91 -15.23
CA GLU A 135 -19.83 12.03 -16.48
C GLU A 135 -20.30 13.47 -16.78
N ARG A 136 -20.16 14.41 -15.84
CA ARG A 136 -20.51 15.82 -16.03
C ARG A 136 -19.28 16.71 -16.14
N VAL A 137 -18.09 16.14 -16.15
CA VAL A 137 -16.85 16.87 -16.43
C VAL A 137 -16.70 17.03 -17.95
N PRO A 138 -16.22 18.17 -18.47
CA PRO A 138 -16.13 18.38 -19.91
C PRO A 138 -15.23 17.36 -20.59
N ILE A 139 -15.55 17.03 -21.84
CA ILE A 139 -14.69 16.20 -22.69
C ILE A 139 -13.64 17.13 -23.29
N GLU A 140 -12.42 17.04 -22.78
CA GLU A 140 -11.29 17.84 -23.26
C GLU A 140 -10.08 16.95 -23.47
N ALA A 141 -9.28 17.24 -24.50
CA ALA A 141 -8.03 16.51 -24.74
C ALA A 141 -6.99 16.74 -23.64
N ALA A 142 -7.06 17.89 -22.96
CA ALA A 142 -6.16 18.24 -21.86
C ALA A 142 -6.89 19.08 -20.81
N HIS A 143 -6.97 18.55 -19.58
CA HIS A 143 -7.53 19.24 -18.44
C HIS A 143 -6.46 19.99 -17.65
N SER A 144 -6.87 20.95 -16.81
CA SER A 144 -5.97 21.61 -15.86
C SER A 144 -5.26 20.60 -14.95
N ALA A 145 -4.01 20.89 -14.57
CA ALA A 145 -3.24 20.04 -13.66
C ALA A 145 -3.97 19.78 -12.33
N THR A 146 -4.73 20.76 -11.85
CA THR A 146 -5.55 20.65 -10.64
C THR A 146 -6.66 19.62 -10.82
N ALA A 147 -7.40 19.68 -11.93
CA ALA A 147 -8.48 18.73 -12.22
C ALA A 147 -7.94 17.30 -12.40
N VAL A 148 -6.85 17.14 -13.17
CA VAL A 148 -6.15 15.86 -13.34
C VAL A 148 -5.73 15.29 -11.98
N HIS A 149 -5.21 16.14 -11.08
CA HIS A 149 -4.85 15.72 -9.73
C HIS A 149 -6.04 15.23 -8.92
N GLN A 150 -7.18 15.95 -8.93
CA GLN A 150 -8.37 15.53 -8.18
C GLN A 150 -8.92 14.20 -8.69
N VAL A 151 -9.03 14.02 -10.01
CA VAL A 151 -9.47 12.76 -10.63
C VAL A 151 -8.48 11.63 -10.31
N ALA A 152 -7.18 11.86 -10.41
CA ALA A 152 -6.17 10.86 -10.07
C ALA A 152 -6.25 10.41 -8.61
N GLN A 153 -6.55 11.32 -7.67
CA GLN A 153 -6.77 10.98 -6.27
C GLN A 153 -8.06 10.19 -6.08
N ALA A 154 -9.16 10.61 -6.71
CA ALA A 154 -10.45 9.91 -6.62
C ALA A 154 -10.33 8.45 -7.13
N LEU A 155 -9.75 8.25 -8.31
CA LEU A 155 -9.54 6.92 -8.89
C LEU A 155 -8.60 6.06 -8.04
N LEU A 156 -7.55 6.65 -7.47
CA LEU A 156 -6.62 5.92 -6.60
C LEU A 156 -7.27 5.47 -5.30
N LEU A 157 -8.12 6.31 -4.69
CA LEU A 157 -8.85 5.96 -3.47
C LEU A 157 -9.86 4.83 -3.75
N LEU A 158 -10.60 4.92 -4.85
CA LEU A 158 -11.48 3.83 -5.30
C LEU A 158 -10.71 2.53 -5.55
N ALA A 159 -9.56 2.61 -6.22
CA ALA A 159 -8.72 1.44 -6.53
C ALA A 159 -8.14 0.73 -5.29
N ARG A 160 -8.07 1.42 -4.15
CA ARG A 160 -7.55 0.89 -2.88
C ARG A 160 -8.61 0.19 -2.03
N ASP A 161 -9.88 0.52 -2.24
CA ASP A 161 -10.99 -0.08 -1.52
C ASP A 161 -11.54 -1.26 -2.33
N ALA A 162 -11.31 -2.48 -1.83
CA ALA A 162 -11.74 -3.71 -2.49
C ALA A 162 -13.27 -3.79 -2.66
N THR A 163 -14.04 -3.15 -1.78
CA THR A 163 -15.52 -3.15 -1.84
C THR A 163 -16.04 -2.30 -3.01
N MET A 164 -15.26 -1.33 -3.47
CA MET A 164 -15.64 -0.36 -4.51
C MET A 164 -15.05 -0.69 -5.89
N THR A 165 -14.58 -1.94 -6.10
CA THR A 165 -13.88 -2.35 -7.33
C THR A 165 -14.74 -2.11 -8.59
N GLY A 166 -16.05 -2.39 -8.54
CA GLY A 166 -16.95 -2.14 -9.68
C GLY A 166 -17.09 -0.64 -10.01
N THR A 167 -17.22 0.21 -8.99
CA THR A 167 -17.24 1.67 -9.18
C THR A 167 -15.90 2.20 -9.69
N ALA A 168 -14.79 1.60 -9.26
CA ALA A 168 -13.44 1.94 -9.74
C ALA A 168 -13.26 1.62 -11.23
N GLU A 169 -13.73 0.44 -11.68
CA GLU A 169 -13.74 0.05 -13.10
C GLU A 169 -14.48 1.09 -13.95
N GLN A 170 -15.73 1.40 -13.57
CA GLN A 170 -16.56 2.34 -14.31
C GLN A 170 -15.98 3.76 -14.30
N ALA A 171 -15.47 4.22 -13.15
CA ALA A 171 -14.85 5.54 -13.05
C ALA A 171 -13.59 5.67 -13.92
N ILE A 172 -12.83 4.59 -14.11
CA ILE A 172 -11.66 4.57 -15.00
C ILE A 172 -12.08 4.70 -16.47
N LEU A 173 -13.14 4.00 -16.88
CA LEU A 173 -13.66 4.08 -18.24
C LEU A 173 -14.18 5.49 -18.55
N VAL A 174 -14.99 6.07 -17.65
CA VAL A 174 -15.48 7.44 -17.80
C VAL A 174 -14.33 8.44 -17.79
N ALA A 175 -13.34 8.29 -16.90
CA ALA A 175 -12.19 9.18 -16.87
C ALA A 175 -11.37 9.11 -18.18
N ALA A 176 -11.25 7.94 -18.80
CA ALA A 176 -10.61 7.79 -20.10
C ALA A 176 -11.40 8.50 -21.21
N GLU A 177 -12.71 8.33 -21.26
CA GLU A 177 -13.60 9.02 -22.23
C GLU A 177 -13.53 10.55 -22.09
N ARG A 178 -13.42 11.06 -20.87
CA ARG A 178 -13.32 12.50 -20.60
C ARG A 178 -11.93 13.09 -20.80
N GLY A 179 -10.95 12.28 -21.23
CA GLY A 179 -9.59 12.74 -21.52
C GLY A 179 -8.64 12.82 -20.31
N PHE A 180 -8.99 12.23 -19.17
CA PHE A 180 -8.12 12.15 -17.98
C PHE A 180 -7.05 11.05 -18.07
N VAL A 181 -6.46 10.85 -19.25
CA VAL A 181 -5.48 9.79 -19.52
C VAL A 181 -4.33 9.81 -18.50
N GLN A 182 -3.86 10.99 -18.13
CA GLN A 182 -2.75 11.17 -17.19
C GLN A 182 -3.07 10.72 -15.75
N ALA A 183 -4.35 10.64 -15.39
CA ALA A 183 -4.80 10.24 -14.05
C ALA A 183 -4.81 8.70 -13.85
N LEU A 184 -4.97 7.95 -14.94
CA LEU A 184 -5.21 6.50 -14.94
C LEU A 184 -4.04 5.62 -14.46
N PRO A 185 -2.75 5.90 -14.80
CA PRO A 185 -1.68 4.93 -14.60
C PRO A 185 -1.50 4.45 -13.16
N ARG A 186 -1.76 5.32 -12.17
CA ARG A 186 -1.62 4.95 -10.76
C ARG A 186 -2.77 4.06 -10.29
N ALA A 187 -4.01 4.42 -10.61
CA ALA A 187 -5.19 3.63 -10.25
C ALA A 187 -5.16 2.24 -10.91
N LEU A 188 -4.82 2.18 -12.21
CA LEU A 188 -4.63 0.92 -12.93
C LEU A 188 -3.52 0.06 -12.31
N THR A 189 -2.40 0.66 -11.92
CA THR A 189 -1.32 -0.10 -11.25
C THR A 189 -1.83 -0.75 -9.97
N GLU A 190 -2.61 -0.05 -9.14
CA GLU A 190 -3.14 -0.61 -7.89
C GLU A 190 -4.21 -1.68 -8.15
N LEU A 191 -5.16 -1.46 -9.07
CA LEU A 191 -6.20 -2.44 -9.39
C LEU A 191 -5.63 -3.75 -9.93
N TYR A 192 -4.68 -3.69 -10.86
CA TYR A 192 -4.04 -4.87 -11.45
C TYR A 192 -2.97 -5.50 -10.55
N HIS A 193 -2.49 -4.78 -9.53
CA HIS A 193 -1.71 -5.36 -8.44
C HIS A 193 -2.60 -6.09 -7.42
N GLY A 194 -3.82 -5.59 -7.20
CA GLY A 194 -4.78 -6.14 -6.25
C GLY A 194 -5.92 -6.92 -6.94
N PRO A 195 -7.16 -6.41 -6.89
CA PRO A 195 -8.39 -7.19 -7.15
C PRO A 195 -8.58 -7.64 -8.61
N LEU A 196 -7.97 -6.96 -9.59
CA LEU A 196 -8.12 -7.27 -11.03
C LEU A 196 -6.95 -8.04 -11.62
N GLY A 197 -5.91 -8.32 -10.83
CA GLY A 197 -4.75 -9.04 -11.33
C GLY A 197 -5.09 -10.49 -11.68
N GLY A 198 -4.82 -10.91 -12.92
CA GLY A 198 -5.02 -12.28 -13.37
C GLY A 198 -6.48 -12.74 -13.47
N THR A 199 -7.45 -11.83 -13.35
CA THR A 199 -8.88 -12.16 -13.44
C THR A 199 -9.45 -11.87 -14.83
N PRO A 200 -10.50 -12.57 -15.27
CA PRO A 200 -11.20 -12.26 -16.53
C PRO A 200 -11.77 -10.83 -16.56
N ARG A 201 -12.13 -10.28 -15.38
CA ARG A 201 -12.59 -8.89 -15.24
C ARG A 201 -11.49 -7.88 -15.59
N GLY A 202 -10.25 -8.14 -15.17
CA GLY A 202 -9.10 -7.32 -15.57
C GLY A 202 -8.84 -7.35 -17.07
N GLU A 203 -9.08 -8.48 -17.73
CA GLU A 203 -9.00 -8.59 -19.18
C GLU A 203 -10.11 -7.82 -19.90
N ALA A 204 -11.35 -7.96 -19.42
CA ALA A 204 -12.51 -7.24 -19.95
C ALA A 204 -12.32 -5.71 -19.82
N LEU A 205 -11.91 -5.22 -18.65
CA LEU A 205 -11.62 -3.81 -18.43
C LEU A 205 -10.57 -3.27 -19.40
N TRP A 206 -9.47 -4.01 -19.61
CA TRP A 206 -8.42 -3.58 -20.53
C TRP A 206 -8.93 -3.52 -21.97
N ARG A 207 -9.72 -4.51 -22.40
CA ARG A 207 -10.34 -4.52 -23.73
C ARG A 207 -11.28 -3.35 -23.95
N GLU A 208 -12.04 -2.95 -22.93
CA GLU A 208 -12.91 -1.79 -22.99
C GLU A 208 -12.15 -0.46 -22.95
N LEU A 209 -11.03 -0.42 -22.22
CA LEU A 209 -10.27 0.81 -21.99
C LEU A 209 -9.46 1.23 -23.23
N VAL A 210 -8.84 0.29 -23.94
CA VAL A 210 -7.96 0.60 -25.08
C VAL A 210 -8.65 1.39 -26.19
N PRO A 211 -9.85 1.02 -26.68
CA PRO A 211 -10.57 1.81 -27.68
C PRO A 211 -10.86 3.25 -27.23
N ARG A 212 -11.22 3.44 -25.95
CA ARG A 212 -11.49 4.76 -25.37
C ARG A 212 -10.23 5.63 -25.30
N LEU A 213 -9.10 5.03 -24.94
CA LEU A 213 -7.82 5.74 -24.94
C LEU A 213 -7.37 6.12 -26.36
N ARG A 214 -7.62 5.28 -27.36
CA ARG A 214 -7.39 5.64 -28.76
C ARG A 214 -8.27 6.82 -29.19
N ALA A 215 -9.57 6.77 -28.85
CA ALA A 215 -10.49 7.87 -29.13
C ALA A 215 -10.08 9.17 -28.43
N ALA A 216 -9.48 9.09 -27.24
CA ALA A 216 -8.92 10.22 -26.50
C ALA A 216 -7.55 10.71 -27.04
N GLY A 217 -7.04 10.15 -28.15
CA GLY A 217 -5.81 10.60 -28.80
C GLY A 217 -4.51 10.05 -28.20
N VAL A 218 -4.57 8.97 -27.40
CA VAL A 218 -3.35 8.35 -26.84
C VAL A 218 -2.59 7.60 -27.93
N SER A 219 -1.29 7.89 -28.07
CA SER A 219 -0.43 7.20 -29.03
C SER A 219 -0.26 5.72 -28.70
N GLU A 220 -0.03 4.89 -29.72
CA GLU A 220 0.26 3.46 -29.54
C GLU A 220 1.47 3.22 -28.61
N ALA A 221 2.47 4.10 -28.63
CA ALA A 221 3.59 4.05 -27.69
C ALA A 221 3.16 4.32 -26.23
N GLY A 222 2.22 5.25 -26.02
CA GLY A 222 1.62 5.52 -24.71
C GLY A 222 0.80 4.33 -24.19
N LEU A 223 0.04 3.67 -25.07
CA LEU A 223 -0.70 2.45 -24.75
C LEU A 223 0.24 1.29 -24.41
N ALA A 224 1.31 1.08 -25.18
CA ALA A 224 2.32 0.06 -24.91
C ALA A 224 3.05 0.29 -23.56
N ALA A 225 3.33 1.56 -23.22
CA ALA A 225 3.92 1.91 -21.93
C ALA A 225 2.96 1.64 -20.76
N LEU A 226 1.67 1.95 -20.93
CA LEU A 226 0.64 1.67 -19.94
C LEU A 226 0.42 0.16 -19.77
N PHE A 227 0.37 -0.59 -20.87
CA PHE A 227 0.30 -2.05 -20.89
C PHE A 227 1.48 -2.69 -20.16
N SER A 228 2.71 -2.28 -20.49
CA SER A 228 3.92 -2.75 -19.82
C SER A 228 3.89 -2.43 -18.31
N ARG A 229 3.32 -1.29 -17.92
CA ARG A 229 3.14 -0.93 -16.50
C ARG A 229 2.16 -1.85 -15.78
N ILE A 230 1.03 -2.18 -16.40
CA ILE A 230 0.03 -3.11 -15.86
C ILE A 230 0.61 -4.50 -15.71
N VAL A 231 1.29 -5.01 -16.75
CA VAL A 231 1.95 -6.32 -16.72
C VAL A 231 3.00 -6.38 -15.60
N ARG A 232 3.81 -5.32 -15.41
CA ARG A 232 4.73 -5.25 -14.25
C ARG A 232 4.00 -5.30 -12.91
N ALA A 233 2.84 -4.67 -12.79
CA ALA A 233 2.06 -4.67 -11.56
C ALA A 233 1.55 -6.09 -11.22
N GLN A 234 1.03 -6.80 -12.22
CA GLN A 234 0.56 -8.18 -12.12
C GLN A 234 1.71 -9.14 -11.78
N VAL A 235 2.84 -9.06 -12.48
CA VAL A 235 4.01 -9.91 -12.20
C VAL A 235 4.54 -9.67 -10.79
N ARG A 236 4.59 -8.41 -10.32
CA ARG A 236 4.98 -8.10 -8.94
C ARG A 236 4.00 -8.63 -7.89
N ALA A 237 2.72 -8.71 -8.24
CA ALA A 237 1.68 -9.30 -7.41
C ALA A 237 1.59 -10.83 -7.51
N ARG A 238 2.37 -11.46 -8.42
CA ARG A 238 2.32 -12.90 -8.75
C ARG A 238 1.02 -13.36 -9.42
N HIS A 239 0.30 -12.44 -10.07
CA HIS A 239 -0.89 -12.76 -10.86
C HIS A 239 -0.54 -13.15 -12.29
N THR A 240 -1.33 -14.00 -12.93
CA THR A 240 -1.16 -14.30 -14.38
C THR A 240 -1.16 -12.99 -15.18
N PRO A 241 -0.11 -12.74 -15.98
CA PRO A 241 0.07 -11.43 -16.60
C PRO A 241 -0.76 -11.34 -17.88
N LEU A 242 -1.33 -10.16 -18.13
CA LEU A 242 -2.29 -9.92 -19.22
C LEU A 242 -1.74 -10.28 -20.62
N HIS A 243 -0.43 -10.15 -20.80
CA HIS A 243 0.23 -10.47 -22.08
C HIS A 243 0.23 -11.97 -22.43
N GLU A 244 -0.05 -12.86 -21.46
CA GLU A 244 -0.19 -14.29 -21.70
C GLU A 244 -1.64 -14.68 -22.03
N THR A 245 -2.63 -13.89 -21.59
CA THR A 245 -4.06 -14.23 -21.75
C THR A 245 -4.71 -13.55 -22.96
N LEU A 246 -4.17 -12.43 -23.43
CA LEU A 246 -4.71 -11.72 -24.58
C LEU A 246 -4.25 -12.35 -25.91
N PRO A 247 -5.17 -12.68 -26.84
CA PRO A 247 -4.82 -13.20 -28.16
C PRO A 247 -4.18 -12.13 -29.04
N SER A 248 -3.10 -12.48 -29.73
CA SER A 248 -2.37 -11.60 -30.67
C SER A 248 -3.09 -11.33 -32.00
N THR A 249 -4.28 -11.86 -32.23
CA THR A 249 -4.87 -12.02 -33.58
C THR A 249 -6.02 -11.06 -33.94
N SER A 250 -6.20 -9.96 -33.21
CA SER A 250 -7.28 -8.97 -33.48
C SER A 250 -6.87 -7.89 -34.49
N ALA A 251 -7.82 -7.48 -35.36
CA ALA A 251 -7.69 -6.35 -36.30
C ALA A 251 -7.42 -5.00 -35.62
N ALA A 252 -7.75 -4.86 -34.32
CA ALA A 252 -7.31 -3.79 -33.45
C ALA A 252 -6.52 -4.40 -32.29
N PRO A 253 -5.17 -4.39 -32.30
CA PRO A 253 -4.38 -5.08 -31.30
C PRO A 253 -4.63 -4.45 -29.92
N VAL A 254 -4.97 -5.28 -28.94
CA VAL A 254 -5.15 -4.89 -27.53
C VAL A 254 -4.00 -5.38 -26.67
N ALA A 255 -3.15 -6.25 -27.23
CA ALA A 255 -1.87 -6.66 -26.69
C ALA A 255 -0.76 -5.80 -27.32
N PHE A 256 0.23 -5.43 -26.51
CA PHE A 256 1.33 -4.57 -26.94
C PHE A 256 2.67 -5.23 -26.64
N ALA A 257 3.69 -4.89 -27.45
CA ALA A 257 5.05 -5.34 -27.19
C ALA A 257 5.52 -4.82 -25.82
N LEU A 258 6.05 -5.74 -25.00
CA LEU A 258 6.57 -5.40 -23.68
C LEU A 258 7.90 -4.63 -23.79
N ASP A 259 8.05 -3.58 -22.98
CA ASP A 259 9.32 -2.88 -22.81
C ASP A 259 10.42 -3.83 -22.28
N ALA A 260 11.69 -3.52 -22.54
CA ALA A 260 12.82 -4.39 -22.20
C ALA A 260 12.87 -4.74 -20.70
N GLN A 261 12.48 -3.79 -19.84
CA GLN A 261 12.43 -3.99 -18.39
C GLN A 261 11.34 -4.99 -17.98
N THR A 262 10.17 -4.89 -18.60
CA THR A 262 9.01 -5.74 -18.33
C THR A 262 9.24 -7.13 -18.89
N ARG A 263 9.84 -7.23 -20.08
CA ARG A 263 10.25 -8.51 -20.67
C ARG A 263 11.25 -9.24 -19.78
N ALA A 264 12.28 -8.56 -19.28
CA ALA A 264 13.23 -9.14 -18.34
C ALA A 264 12.55 -9.59 -17.02
N LEU A 265 11.54 -8.85 -16.55
CA LEU A 265 10.78 -9.21 -15.35
C LEU A 265 9.91 -10.46 -15.57
N VAL A 266 9.25 -10.56 -16.72
CA VAL A 266 8.45 -11.75 -17.12
C VAL A 266 9.35 -12.96 -17.34
N GLN A 267 10.45 -12.82 -18.07
CA GLN A 267 11.42 -13.91 -18.29
C GLN A 267 12.01 -14.41 -16.97
N ARG A 268 12.21 -13.51 -16.01
CA ARG A 268 12.61 -13.86 -14.66
C ARG A 268 11.51 -14.63 -13.90
N ARG A 269 10.23 -14.34 -14.12
CA ARG A 269 9.12 -15.15 -13.57
C ARG A 269 9.06 -16.54 -14.18
N VAL A 270 9.31 -16.70 -15.48
CA VAL A 270 9.43 -18.02 -16.12
C VAL A 270 10.62 -18.79 -15.52
N SER A 271 11.64 -18.06 -15.06
CA SER A 271 12.74 -18.64 -14.29
C SER A 271 12.39 -18.90 -12.81
N ASP A 272 11.32 -18.36 -12.21
CA ASP A 272 10.95 -18.51 -10.77
C ASP A 272 10.58 -19.94 -10.37
N GLU A 273 10.39 -20.86 -11.33
CA GLU A 273 10.35 -22.30 -11.06
C GLU A 273 11.76 -22.88 -10.78
N ALA A 274 12.82 -22.19 -11.21
CA ALA A 274 14.20 -22.46 -10.83
C ALA A 274 14.60 -21.59 -9.63
N ARG A 275 14.74 -22.18 -8.44
CA ARG A 275 15.20 -21.52 -7.20
C ARG A 275 16.37 -20.55 -7.46
N TRP A 276 16.28 -19.32 -6.93
CA TRP A 276 17.34 -18.32 -7.09
C TRP A 276 18.67 -18.87 -6.57
N PRO A 277 19.76 -18.78 -7.34
CA PRO A 277 21.04 -19.26 -6.88
C PRO A 277 21.44 -18.45 -5.64
N LEU A 278 21.57 -19.15 -4.51
CA LEU A 278 22.00 -18.57 -3.25
C LEU A 278 23.48 -18.20 -3.35
N LEU A 279 23.90 -17.23 -2.53
CA LEU A 279 25.30 -16.83 -2.42
C LEU A 279 26.22 -18.06 -2.29
N PRO A 280 27.28 -18.20 -3.10
CA PRO A 280 28.21 -19.33 -3.01
C PRO A 280 28.83 -19.47 -1.62
N PRO A 281 29.13 -20.69 -1.15
CA PRO A 281 29.71 -20.92 0.18
C PRO A 281 31.00 -20.13 0.44
N GLU A 282 31.82 -19.93 -0.59
CA GLU A 282 33.06 -19.14 -0.52
C GLU A 282 32.79 -17.67 -0.19
N ASP A 283 31.81 -17.06 -0.86
CA ASP A 283 31.41 -15.68 -0.59
C ASP A 283 30.70 -15.57 0.77
N GLN A 284 29.98 -16.60 1.21
CA GLN A 284 29.43 -16.66 2.56
C GLN A 284 30.55 -16.67 3.62
N ALA A 285 31.60 -17.46 3.41
CA ALA A 285 32.76 -17.53 4.31
C ALA A 285 33.58 -16.22 4.28
N ARG A 286 33.76 -15.60 3.11
CA ARG A 286 34.38 -14.27 2.99
C ARG A 286 33.57 -13.22 3.74
N PHE A 287 32.25 -13.21 3.57
CA PHE A 287 31.36 -12.31 4.32
C PHE A 287 31.50 -12.52 5.83
N ALA A 288 31.50 -13.77 6.30
CA ALA A 288 31.66 -14.09 7.72
C ALA A 288 32.98 -13.54 8.29
N ARG A 289 34.11 -13.75 7.60
CA ARG A 289 35.41 -13.18 8.01
C ARG A 289 35.39 -11.65 8.11
N HIS A 290 34.78 -10.98 7.14
CA HIS A 290 34.65 -9.51 7.18
C HIS A 290 33.68 -9.03 8.27
N ALA A 291 32.64 -9.80 8.57
CA ALA A 291 31.72 -9.51 9.66
C ALA A 291 32.40 -9.65 11.03
N GLU A 292 33.26 -10.66 11.20
CA GLU A 292 34.09 -10.84 12.42
C GLU A 292 35.11 -9.70 12.58
N ALA A 293 35.68 -9.22 11.47
CA ALA A 293 36.58 -8.08 11.47
C ALA A 293 35.88 -6.70 11.55
N HIS A 294 34.53 -6.67 11.63
CA HIS A 294 33.72 -5.45 11.59
C HIS A 294 33.99 -4.54 10.37
N ASP A 295 34.42 -5.10 9.24
CA ASP A 295 34.72 -4.36 8.01
C ASP A 295 33.48 -4.18 7.12
N LEU A 296 32.75 -3.09 7.36
CA LEU A 296 31.53 -2.74 6.64
C LEU A 296 31.72 -2.62 5.12
N LEU A 297 32.88 -2.12 4.68
CA LEU A 297 33.16 -1.87 3.27
C LEU A 297 33.27 -3.19 2.52
N ARG A 298 34.06 -4.13 3.08
CA ARG A 298 34.24 -5.45 2.50
C ARG A 298 32.98 -6.30 2.59
N MET A 299 32.24 -6.24 3.72
CA MET A 299 30.93 -6.88 3.85
C MET A 299 29.97 -6.45 2.73
N ARG A 300 29.81 -5.13 2.52
CA ARG A 300 28.96 -4.60 1.44
C ARG A 300 29.48 -5.02 0.07
N SER A 301 30.80 -4.97 -0.16
CA SER A 301 31.42 -5.32 -1.43
C SER A 301 31.12 -6.76 -1.84
N VAL A 302 31.18 -7.71 -0.89
CA VAL A 302 30.85 -9.12 -1.16
C VAL A 302 29.40 -9.26 -1.60
N LEU A 303 28.44 -8.69 -0.84
CA LEU A 303 27.02 -8.78 -1.18
C LEU A 303 26.68 -8.06 -2.48
N LEU A 304 27.31 -6.92 -2.76
CA LEU A 304 27.10 -6.15 -3.98
C LEU A 304 27.65 -6.89 -5.21
N GLY A 305 28.84 -7.48 -5.09
CA GLY A 305 29.44 -8.29 -6.16
C GLY A 305 28.61 -9.54 -6.47
N ALA A 306 28.12 -10.21 -5.43
CA ALA A 306 27.23 -11.36 -5.60
C ALA A 306 25.88 -10.97 -6.24
N ALA A 307 25.26 -9.90 -5.77
CA ALA A 307 24.02 -9.38 -6.37
C ALA A 307 24.23 -8.91 -7.82
N ALA A 308 25.44 -8.44 -8.17
CA ALA A 308 25.79 -8.11 -9.55
C ALA A 308 25.89 -9.35 -10.46
N ARG A 309 26.34 -10.48 -9.91
CA ARG A 309 26.36 -11.80 -10.57
C ARG A 309 25.01 -12.54 -10.56
N GLY A 310 23.95 -11.93 -10.02
CA GLY A 310 22.61 -12.51 -9.98
C GLY A 310 22.32 -13.41 -8.76
N PHE A 311 23.27 -13.57 -7.84
CA PHE A 311 23.06 -14.36 -6.62
C PHE A 311 22.24 -13.59 -5.58
N VAL A 312 21.43 -14.33 -4.83
CA VAL A 312 20.66 -13.78 -3.71
C VAL A 312 21.48 -13.87 -2.42
N PRO A 313 21.76 -12.73 -1.75
CA PRO A 313 22.41 -12.77 -0.46
C PRO A 313 21.47 -13.37 0.59
N PRO A 314 21.96 -14.30 1.45
CA PRO A 314 21.21 -14.82 2.58
C PRO A 314 20.68 -13.69 3.46
N LEU A 315 19.42 -13.82 3.88
CA LEU A 315 18.75 -12.81 4.70
C LEU A 315 19.54 -12.47 5.98
N GLU A 316 20.11 -13.48 6.64
CA GLU A 316 20.88 -13.29 7.87
C GLU A 316 22.15 -12.46 7.66
N GLN A 317 22.84 -12.63 6.53
CA GLN A 317 24.02 -11.84 6.20
C GLN A 317 23.65 -10.39 5.86
N LEU A 318 22.57 -10.21 5.09
CA LEU A 318 22.04 -8.88 4.81
C LEU A 318 21.63 -8.17 6.11
N ALA A 319 20.95 -8.88 7.02
CA ALA A 319 20.58 -8.35 8.33
C ALA A 319 21.81 -7.98 9.16
N THR A 320 22.86 -8.81 9.18
CA THR A 320 24.12 -8.52 9.89
C THR A 320 24.81 -7.27 9.34
N LEU A 321 24.88 -7.09 8.01
CA LEU A 321 25.38 -5.84 7.42
C LEU A 321 24.54 -4.64 7.85
N LEU A 322 23.22 -4.77 7.86
CA LEU A 322 22.32 -3.68 8.24
C LEU A 322 22.41 -3.31 9.72
N VAL A 323 22.64 -4.27 10.62
CA VAL A 323 22.92 -4.02 12.04
C VAL A 323 24.19 -3.19 12.18
N ALA A 324 25.29 -3.69 11.63
CA ALA A 324 26.59 -3.02 11.74
C ALA A 324 26.56 -1.63 11.09
N ALA A 325 25.88 -1.47 9.94
CA ALA A 325 25.73 -0.17 9.31
C ALA A 325 24.85 0.81 10.12
N ALA A 326 23.86 0.33 10.89
CA ALA A 326 22.95 1.18 11.65
C ALA A 326 23.61 1.88 12.84
N GLU A 327 24.74 1.37 13.31
CA GLU A 327 25.58 1.96 14.37
C GLU A 327 26.21 3.29 13.92
N HIS A 328 26.41 3.46 12.60
CA HIS A 328 27.01 4.66 12.03
C HIS A 328 25.95 5.57 11.41
N THR A 329 26.04 6.88 11.64
CA THR A 329 25.24 7.88 10.90
C THR A 329 25.88 8.23 9.55
N HIS A 330 27.21 8.26 9.53
CA HIS A 330 28.06 8.48 8.38
C HIS A 330 29.15 7.41 8.35
N ILE A 331 29.40 6.83 7.18
CA ILE A 331 30.38 5.77 7.02
C ILE A 331 31.67 6.39 6.46
N PRO A 332 32.84 6.14 7.09
CA PRO A 332 34.14 6.57 6.58
C PRO A 332 34.52 5.69 5.37
N HIS A 333 33.86 5.91 4.24
CA HIS A 333 34.05 5.13 3.01
C HIS A 333 34.88 5.86 1.95
N SER A 334 34.83 7.18 1.96
CA SER A 334 35.49 8.09 1.03
C SER A 334 35.41 9.49 1.63
N GLU A 335 36.38 10.36 1.35
CA GLU A 335 36.20 11.79 1.56
C GLU A 335 35.39 12.36 0.37
N PRO A 336 34.26 13.06 0.59
CA PRO A 336 33.60 13.35 1.87
C PRO A 336 32.75 12.17 2.41
N ARG A 337 32.64 12.09 3.74
CA ARG A 337 31.90 11.03 4.47
C ARG A 337 30.48 10.87 3.93
N CYS A 338 30.12 9.68 3.47
CA CYS A 338 28.79 9.41 2.94
C CYS A 338 27.81 9.02 4.05
N SER A 339 26.54 9.43 3.93
CA SER A 339 25.50 8.96 4.84
C SER A 339 25.30 7.45 4.71
N THR A 340 24.94 6.77 5.79
CA THR A 340 24.63 5.33 5.79
C THR A 340 23.57 4.96 4.74
N GLY A 341 22.60 5.84 4.52
CA GLY A 341 21.59 5.68 3.47
C GLY A 341 22.15 5.76 2.06
N ALA A 342 23.13 6.62 1.80
CA ALA A 342 23.83 6.70 0.52
C ALA A 342 24.73 5.47 0.30
N PHE A 343 25.44 5.03 1.34
CA PHE A 343 26.27 3.83 1.33
C PHE A 343 25.49 2.57 0.96
N LEU A 344 24.31 2.35 1.57
CA LEU A 344 23.49 1.16 1.35
C LEU A 344 22.65 1.22 0.05
N ARG A 345 22.51 2.40 -0.56
CA ARG A 345 21.62 2.62 -1.71
C ARG A 345 21.94 1.74 -2.92
N PRO A 346 23.21 1.52 -3.34
CA PRO A 346 23.50 0.69 -4.51
C PRO A 346 23.09 -0.76 -4.30
N LEU A 347 23.34 -1.31 -3.10
CA LEU A 347 22.93 -2.67 -2.75
C LEU A 347 21.40 -2.77 -2.72
N ARG A 348 20.73 -1.81 -2.07
CA ARG A 348 19.26 -1.77 -2.03
C ARG A 348 18.65 -1.73 -3.43
N ARG A 349 19.19 -0.92 -4.35
CA ARG A 349 18.71 -0.85 -5.75
C ARG A 349 18.83 -2.19 -6.46
N ARG A 350 19.96 -2.88 -6.32
CA ARG A 350 20.18 -4.22 -6.89
C ARG A 350 19.20 -5.24 -6.31
N LEU A 351 18.88 -5.16 -5.02
CA LEU A 351 17.95 -6.07 -4.37
C LEU A 351 16.46 -5.74 -4.59
N GLN A 352 16.11 -4.65 -5.30
CA GLN A 352 14.71 -4.38 -5.69
C GLN A 352 14.13 -5.48 -6.58
N ALA A 353 15.01 -6.23 -7.25
CA ALA A 353 14.70 -7.44 -7.98
C ALA A 353 14.06 -8.57 -7.14
N TYR A 354 14.24 -8.54 -5.82
CA TYR A 354 13.77 -9.57 -4.89
C TYR A 354 12.76 -8.95 -3.91
N PRO A 355 11.45 -8.99 -4.24
CA PRO A 355 10.42 -8.31 -3.47
C PRO A 355 10.44 -8.71 -1.99
N GLY A 356 10.49 -7.72 -1.10
CA GLY A 356 10.40 -7.91 0.35
C GLY A 356 11.67 -8.46 1.03
N LEU A 357 12.71 -8.85 0.29
CA LEU A 357 13.98 -9.29 0.89
C LEU A 357 14.61 -8.19 1.75
N TRP A 358 14.69 -6.97 1.21
CA TRP A 358 15.26 -5.82 1.91
C TRP A 358 14.46 -5.46 3.16
N GLU A 359 13.13 -5.37 3.04
CA GLU A 359 12.24 -5.08 4.17
C GLU A 359 12.31 -6.14 5.27
N THR A 360 12.35 -7.42 4.90
CA THR A 360 12.46 -8.52 5.86
C THR A 360 13.83 -8.54 6.53
N ALA A 361 14.91 -8.26 5.79
CA ALA A 361 16.25 -8.16 6.36
C ALA A 361 16.39 -6.94 7.28
N LEU A 362 15.73 -5.82 6.96
CA LEU A 362 15.70 -4.65 7.82
C LEU A 362 14.91 -4.92 9.10
N LEU A 363 13.77 -5.62 9.02
CA LEU A 363 13.00 -6.07 10.18
C LEU A 363 13.86 -6.95 11.09
N ARG A 364 14.56 -7.93 10.51
CA ARG A 364 15.50 -8.79 11.23
C ARG A 364 16.68 -8.04 11.82
N ALA A 365 17.22 -7.05 11.12
CA ALA A 365 18.30 -6.21 11.64
C ALA A 365 17.86 -5.42 12.88
N ARG A 366 16.64 -4.86 12.87
CA ARG A 366 16.11 -4.14 14.05
C ARG A 366 15.91 -5.05 15.25
N GLU A 367 15.34 -6.23 15.03
CA GLU A 367 15.19 -7.22 16.10
C GLU A 367 16.55 -7.71 16.62
N LYS A 368 17.55 -7.95 15.75
CA LYS A 368 18.92 -8.30 16.17
C LYS A 368 19.60 -7.20 16.98
N ALA A 369 19.36 -5.93 16.63
CA ALA A 369 19.87 -4.78 17.36
C ALA A 369 19.14 -4.53 18.70
N GLY A 370 18.10 -5.31 19.01
CA GLY A 370 17.26 -5.12 20.20
C GLY A 370 16.29 -3.93 20.10
N ASP A 371 16.18 -3.29 18.94
CA ASP A 371 15.25 -2.19 18.67
C ASP A 371 13.86 -2.73 18.31
N TRP A 372 13.18 -3.31 19.30
CA TRP A 372 11.84 -3.86 19.14
C TRP A 372 10.81 -2.80 18.71
N ARG A 373 10.94 -1.55 19.19
CA ARG A 373 10.06 -0.44 18.80
C ARG A 373 10.19 -0.13 17.31
N GLY A 374 11.42 0.00 16.81
CA GLY A 374 11.68 0.21 15.40
C GLY A 374 11.24 -0.96 14.52
N ALA A 375 11.37 -2.20 15.01
CA ALA A 375 10.89 -3.40 14.33
C ALA A 375 9.36 -3.41 14.18
N LEU A 376 8.61 -3.14 15.27
CA LEU A 376 7.14 -3.11 15.24
C LEU A 376 6.58 -1.93 14.43
N ARG A 377 7.21 -0.75 14.52
CA ARG A 377 6.85 0.39 13.63
C ARG A 377 7.10 0.03 12.15
N LEU A 378 8.22 -0.64 11.84
CA LEU A 378 8.50 -1.09 10.48
C LEU A 378 7.47 -2.13 10.00
N TRP A 379 7.04 -3.04 10.90
CA TRP A 379 5.99 -4.01 10.65
C TRP A 379 4.70 -3.32 10.19
N GLN A 380 4.15 -2.42 11.00
CA GLN A 380 2.90 -1.69 10.71
C GLN A 380 2.95 -0.89 9.39
N MET A 381 4.13 -0.37 9.04
CA MET A 381 4.31 0.45 7.84
C MET A 381 4.53 -0.36 6.56
N ARG A 382 5.12 -1.55 6.63
CA ARG A 382 5.61 -2.28 5.44
C ARG A 382 4.98 -3.64 5.22
N PHE A 383 4.33 -4.22 6.21
CA PHE A 383 3.73 -5.56 6.10
C PHE A 383 2.21 -5.49 6.28
N VAL A 384 1.51 -6.44 5.67
CA VAL A 384 0.06 -6.61 5.88
C VAL A 384 -0.16 -7.05 7.33
N PRO A 385 -1.12 -6.44 8.06
CA PRO A 385 -1.49 -6.88 9.39
C PRO A 385 -1.75 -8.38 9.44
N SER A 386 -1.29 -9.03 10.50
CA SER A 386 -1.51 -10.45 10.73
C SER A 386 -2.09 -10.62 12.13
N PRO A 387 -3.13 -11.44 12.31
CA PRO A 387 -3.68 -11.73 13.64
C PRO A 387 -2.66 -12.35 14.60
N LEU A 388 -1.58 -12.96 14.08
CA LEU A 388 -0.45 -13.46 14.88
C LEU A 388 0.31 -12.34 15.59
N VAL A 389 0.41 -11.16 14.97
CA VAL A 389 1.11 -10.00 15.51
C VAL A 389 0.04 -8.96 15.83
N CYS A 390 -0.55 -9.09 17.03
CA CYS A 390 -1.72 -8.29 17.43
C CYS A 390 -1.44 -6.78 17.40
N ASP A 391 -2.09 -6.06 16.48
CA ASP A 391 -1.94 -4.61 16.35
C ASP A 391 -2.36 -3.86 17.62
N ALA A 392 -3.39 -4.34 18.33
CA ALA A 392 -3.80 -3.74 19.61
C ALA A 392 -2.68 -3.81 20.67
N LEU A 393 -1.95 -4.93 20.73
CA LEU A 393 -0.78 -5.05 21.61
C LEU A 393 0.37 -4.16 21.17
N ILE A 394 0.56 -3.99 19.85
CA ILE A 394 1.58 -3.09 19.32
C ILE A 394 1.24 -1.64 19.71
N GLU A 395 0.02 -1.18 19.46
CA GLU A 395 -0.43 0.18 19.78
C GLU A 395 -0.32 0.47 21.27
N ALA A 396 -0.77 -0.46 22.13
CA ALA A 396 -0.62 -0.33 23.59
C ALA A 396 0.84 -0.16 24.03
N ARG A 397 1.80 -0.77 23.31
CA ARG A 397 3.23 -0.70 23.64
C ARG A 397 3.96 0.47 22.96
N LEU A 398 3.44 0.97 21.84
CA LEU A 398 3.96 2.14 21.14
C LEU A 398 3.38 3.46 21.65
N GLY A 399 2.25 3.44 22.37
CA GLY A 399 1.57 4.63 22.90
C GLY A 399 2.29 5.36 24.05
N ALA A 400 3.35 4.79 24.62
CA ALA A 400 4.18 5.50 25.60
C ALA A 400 5.08 6.54 24.90
N PRO A 401 5.05 7.83 25.29
CA PRO A 401 5.80 8.88 24.60
C PRO A 401 7.31 8.63 24.61
N ASP A 402 7.98 8.93 23.49
CA ASP A 402 9.42 8.78 23.21
C ASP A 402 10.33 9.65 24.15
N ALA A 403 9.79 10.26 25.21
CA ALA A 403 10.45 11.31 26.00
C ALA A 403 11.40 10.83 27.11
N ALA A 404 11.38 9.54 27.49
CA ALA A 404 12.02 9.09 28.75
C ALA A 404 13.37 8.37 28.61
N LEU A 405 13.91 8.16 27.40
CA LEU A 405 15.22 7.49 27.23
C LEU A 405 16.03 8.25 26.18
N GLY A 406 17.11 8.91 26.61
CA GLY A 406 18.00 9.70 25.76
C GLY A 406 18.23 9.04 24.41
N ALA A 407 17.73 9.68 23.35
CA ALA A 407 17.61 9.03 22.04
C ALA A 407 18.99 8.59 21.53
N PRO A 408 19.20 7.29 21.25
CA PRO A 408 20.46 6.82 20.70
C PRO A 408 20.75 7.52 19.36
N ARG A 409 21.99 8.00 19.17
CA ARG A 409 22.47 8.67 17.95
C ARG A 409 22.64 7.71 16.76
N THR A 410 21.70 6.78 16.56
CA THR A 410 21.76 5.78 15.48
C THR A 410 21.13 6.31 14.19
N TYR A 411 21.58 5.80 13.05
CA TYR A 411 20.95 6.08 11.75
C TYR A 411 19.46 5.70 11.78
N ALA A 412 19.15 4.61 12.47
CA ALA A 412 17.81 4.11 12.75
C ALA A 412 16.87 5.16 13.37
N ALA A 413 17.30 5.83 14.44
CA ALA A 413 16.54 6.88 15.12
C ALA A 413 16.43 8.17 14.27
N THR A 414 17.46 8.44 13.45
CA THR A 414 17.46 9.58 12.52
C THR A 414 16.46 9.37 11.39
N VAL A 415 16.41 8.18 10.78
CA VAL A 415 15.41 7.83 9.77
C VAL A 415 13.99 7.81 10.34
N ALA A 416 13.81 7.30 11.57
CA ALA A 416 12.51 7.32 12.25
C ALA A 416 12.01 8.76 12.49
N ARG A 417 12.88 9.66 13.00
CA ARG A 417 12.56 11.09 13.15
C ARG A 417 12.25 11.76 11.82
N GLN A 418 13.06 11.52 10.78
CA GLN A 418 12.81 12.04 9.44
C GLN A 418 11.51 11.50 8.83
N SER A 419 11.14 10.25 9.13
CA SER A 419 9.88 9.64 8.67
C SER A 419 8.67 10.18 9.43
N ALA A 420 8.80 10.46 10.74
CA ALA A 420 7.76 11.09 11.55
C ALA A 420 7.49 12.54 11.09
N ARG A 421 8.54 13.26 10.69
CA ARG A 421 8.45 14.61 10.10
C ARG A 421 7.80 14.63 8.71
N ARG A 422 7.61 13.49 8.04
CA ARG A 422 6.92 13.44 6.75
C ARG A 422 5.40 13.50 6.94
N PRO A 423 4.67 14.25 6.08
CA PRO A 423 3.21 14.26 6.08
C PRO A 423 2.65 12.83 6.02
N ALA A 424 1.59 12.54 6.78
CA ALA A 424 0.97 11.21 6.84
C ALA A 424 0.55 10.69 5.45
N THR A 425 0.15 11.61 4.57
CA THR A 425 -0.18 11.37 3.16
C THR A 425 0.97 10.76 2.34
N GLN A 426 2.23 11.03 2.70
CA GLN A 426 3.42 10.43 2.05
C GLN A 426 3.86 9.11 2.69
N ARG A 427 3.43 8.82 3.93
CA ARG A 427 3.78 7.58 4.65
C ARG A 427 2.97 6.37 4.15
N ALA A 428 1.73 6.59 3.68
CA ALA A 428 0.81 5.56 3.19
C ALA A 428 0.93 5.21 1.69
N VAL A 429 2.03 5.57 1.04
CA VAL A 429 2.17 5.53 -0.44
C VAL A 429 2.69 4.19 -0.97
N ARG A 430 3.22 3.31 -0.13
CA ARG A 430 3.80 2.05 -0.59
C ARG A 430 2.92 0.86 -0.22
N ALA A 431 2.64 0.01 -1.21
CA ALA A 431 2.00 -1.28 -0.98
C ALA A 431 2.65 -2.04 0.19
N ARG A 432 1.81 -2.60 1.05
CA ARG A 432 2.20 -3.47 2.15
C ARG A 432 2.56 -4.84 1.58
N LEU A 433 3.59 -5.46 2.14
CA LEU A 433 4.09 -6.76 1.72
C LEU A 433 3.35 -7.86 2.47
N VAL A 434 2.92 -8.90 1.76
CA VAL A 434 2.45 -10.13 2.41
C VAL A 434 3.62 -10.72 3.20
N PRO A 435 3.50 -10.90 4.53
CA PRO A 435 4.63 -11.30 5.34
C PRO A 435 4.96 -12.77 5.12
N THR A 436 6.26 -13.06 5.00
CA THR A 436 6.73 -14.46 5.01
C THR A 436 6.66 -15.02 6.43
N ALA A 437 6.64 -16.35 6.57
CA ALA A 437 6.71 -17.00 7.88
C ALA A 437 7.96 -16.57 8.70
N TYR A 438 9.07 -16.25 8.03
CA TYR A 438 10.26 -15.71 8.68
C TYR A 438 10.03 -14.28 9.19
N ALA A 439 9.39 -13.41 8.38
CA ALA A 439 9.04 -12.05 8.79
C ALA A 439 8.08 -12.07 9.99
N LEU A 440 7.06 -12.93 9.96
CA LEU A 440 6.13 -13.16 11.07
C LEU A 440 6.88 -13.57 12.35
N ALA A 441 7.73 -14.60 12.28
CA ALA A 441 8.51 -15.04 13.43
C ALA A 441 9.42 -13.94 13.98
N THR A 442 9.94 -13.06 13.12
CA THR A 442 10.79 -11.93 13.52
C THR A 442 9.98 -10.82 14.20
N ALA A 443 8.80 -10.50 13.66
CA ALA A 443 7.87 -9.55 14.28
C ALA A 443 7.36 -10.07 15.62
N LEU A 444 7.05 -11.37 15.73
CA LEU A 444 6.70 -12.03 16.99
C LEU A 444 7.82 -11.93 18.02
N ARG A 445 9.09 -12.16 17.64
CA ARG A 445 10.23 -11.97 18.56
C ARG A 445 10.32 -10.53 19.07
N ALA A 446 10.11 -9.54 18.18
CA ALA A 446 10.06 -8.14 18.59
C ALA A 446 8.87 -7.84 19.51
N LEU A 447 7.69 -8.40 19.24
CA LEU A 447 6.50 -8.24 20.08
C LEU A 447 6.69 -8.88 21.46
N VAL A 448 7.23 -10.11 21.50
CA VAL A 448 7.59 -10.81 22.73
C VAL A 448 8.60 -10.00 23.55
N GLN A 449 9.58 -9.38 22.88
CA GLN A 449 10.53 -8.47 23.53
C GLN A 449 9.83 -7.20 24.08
N ALA A 450 8.83 -6.68 23.36
CA ALA A 450 8.01 -5.54 23.80
C ALA A 450 7.16 -5.85 25.03
N CYS A 451 6.65 -7.08 25.15
CA CYS A 451 5.93 -7.55 26.35
C CYS A 451 6.85 -7.59 27.59
N GLY A 452 8.16 -7.71 27.41
CA GLY A 452 9.14 -7.65 28.50
C GLY A 452 8.94 -8.76 29.53
N ARG A 453 8.66 -8.38 30.78
CA ARG A 453 8.39 -9.31 31.90
C ARG A 453 6.90 -9.48 32.21
N ASP A 454 6.01 -8.97 31.36
CA ASP A 454 4.57 -9.06 31.57
C ASP A 454 4.05 -10.46 31.18
N ALA A 455 3.85 -11.31 32.18
CA ALA A 455 3.40 -12.69 32.00
C ALA A 455 2.04 -12.79 31.29
N ALA A 456 1.12 -11.87 31.60
CA ALA A 456 -0.24 -11.88 31.08
C ALA A 456 -0.26 -11.56 29.59
N LEU A 457 0.52 -10.55 29.18
CA LEU A 457 0.62 -10.21 27.75
C LEU A 457 1.39 -11.24 26.94
N LEU A 458 2.42 -11.87 27.52
CA LEU A 458 3.10 -12.99 26.87
C LEU A 458 2.14 -14.17 26.66
N ALA A 459 1.31 -14.48 27.66
CA ALA A 459 0.29 -15.51 27.55
C ALA A 459 -0.79 -15.14 26.52
N GLN A 460 -1.24 -13.88 26.48
CA GLN A 460 -2.20 -13.39 25.49
C GLN A 460 -1.65 -13.50 24.05
N ALA A 461 -0.42 -13.04 23.82
CA ALA A 461 0.24 -13.12 22.52
C ALA A 461 0.47 -14.59 22.09
N TYR A 462 0.80 -15.47 23.04
CA TYR A 462 0.92 -16.90 22.77
C TYR A 462 -0.43 -17.56 22.47
N GLY A 463 -1.48 -17.21 23.22
CA GLY A 463 -2.84 -17.70 22.97
C GLY A 463 -3.34 -17.33 21.56
N ALA A 464 -3.04 -16.11 21.11
CA ALA A 464 -3.35 -15.68 19.73
C ALA A 464 -2.62 -16.53 18.69
N LEU A 465 -1.34 -16.89 18.91
CA LEU A 465 -0.58 -17.80 18.06
C LEU A 465 -1.26 -19.17 17.96
N VAL A 466 -1.61 -19.78 19.10
CA VAL A 466 -2.20 -21.12 19.15
C VAL A 466 -3.59 -21.14 18.53
N ALA A 467 -4.44 -20.16 18.85
CA ALA A 467 -5.77 -20.02 18.24
C ALA A 467 -5.68 -19.92 16.72
N HIS A 468 -4.73 -19.14 16.20
CA HIS A 468 -4.51 -18.98 14.78
C HIS A 468 -3.99 -20.26 14.11
N ALA A 469 -3.07 -20.98 14.76
CA ALA A 469 -2.57 -22.25 14.26
C ALA A 469 -3.66 -23.34 14.23
N ARG A 470 -4.50 -23.40 15.28
CA ARG A 470 -5.65 -24.33 15.36
C ARG A 470 -6.75 -24.02 14.35
N ALA A 471 -6.87 -22.76 13.90
CA ALA A 471 -7.76 -22.37 12.82
C ALA A 471 -7.28 -22.85 11.42
N GLY A 472 -6.21 -23.64 11.34
CA GLY A 472 -5.72 -24.23 10.09
C GLY A 472 -4.81 -23.33 9.27
N VAL A 473 -4.41 -22.16 9.78
CA VAL A 473 -3.48 -21.27 9.07
C VAL A 473 -2.05 -21.79 9.25
N PRO A 474 -1.25 -21.91 8.18
CA PRO A 474 0.10 -22.50 8.27
C PRO A 474 1.04 -21.64 9.11
N VAL A 475 1.42 -22.16 10.28
CA VAL A 475 2.41 -21.58 11.19
C VAL A 475 3.68 -22.42 11.18
N ARG A 476 4.86 -21.78 11.24
CA ARG A 476 6.15 -22.49 11.34
C ARG A 476 6.63 -22.57 12.78
N ALA A 477 7.47 -23.56 13.08
CA ALA A 477 8.12 -23.72 14.38
C ALA A 477 8.82 -22.44 14.89
N ALA A 478 9.36 -21.61 13.98
CA ALA A 478 9.96 -20.32 14.30
C ALA A 478 9.04 -19.35 15.06
N CYS A 479 7.73 -19.44 14.88
CA CYS A 479 6.74 -18.61 15.60
C CYS A 479 6.60 -19.05 17.06
N PHE A 480 6.57 -20.35 17.34
CA PHE A 480 6.57 -20.90 18.70
C PHE A 480 7.89 -20.64 19.41
N GLU A 481 9.01 -20.83 18.70
CA GLU A 481 10.37 -20.57 19.18
C GLU A 481 10.57 -19.12 19.65
N ALA A 482 9.79 -18.15 19.16
CA ALA A 482 9.87 -16.76 19.57
C ALA A 482 9.57 -16.55 21.07
N PHE A 483 8.73 -17.40 21.66
CA PHE A 483 8.27 -17.28 23.04
C PHE A 483 9.20 -17.98 24.05
N VAL A 484 9.88 -19.05 23.64
CA VAL A 484 10.70 -19.91 24.51
C VAL A 484 11.78 -19.11 25.28
N PRO A 485 12.58 -18.21 24.65
CA PRO A 485 13.60 -17.46 25.38
C PRO A 485 13.04 -16.45 26.37
N ALA A 486 11.85 -15.90 26.14
CA ALA A 486 11.23 -14.90 27.01
C ALA A 486 10.58 -15.57 28.22
N LEU A 487 9.77 -16.61 27.98
CA LEU A 487 9.11 -17.38 29.04
C LEU A 487 10.12 -18.09 29.95
N SER A 488 11.17 -18.71 29.37
CA SER A 488 12.22 -19.36 30.16
C SER A 488 13.09 -18.39 30.97
N ARG A 489 13.10 -17.09 30.64
CA ARG A 489 13.78 -16.05 31.42
C ARG A 489 12.89 -15.42 32.47
N LEU A 490 11.57 -15.42 32.25
CA LEU A 490 10.60 -14.85 33.17
C LEU A 490 10.50 -15.68 34.45
N ASP A 491 10.32 -16.99 34.31
CA ASP A 491 10.27 -17.94 35.42
C ASP A 491 10.84 -19.29 34.97
N PRO A 492 12.17 -19.51 35.13
CA PRO A 492 12.82 -20.73 34.67
C PRO A 492 12.26 -22.01 35.30
N GLN A 493 11.89 -21.98 36.58
CA GLN A 493 11.40 -23.17 37.30
C GLN A 493 10.00 -23.55 36.83
N ARG A 494 9.11 -22.57 36.75
CA ARG A 494 7.74 -22.80 36.28
C ARG A 494 7.72 -23.22 34.81
N PHE A 495 8.56 -22.61 33.97
CA PHE A 495 8.59 -22.91 32.55
C PHE A 495 8.92 -24.39 32.26
N VAL A 496 9.72 -25.05 33.11
CA VAL A 496 10.07 -26.47 32.93
C VAL A 496 9.13 -27.43 33.68
N HIS A 497 8.16 -26.90 34.43
CA HIS A 497 7.22 -27.71 35.21
C HIS A 497 6.28 -28.49 34.28
N THR A 498 6.04 -29.76 34.61
CA THR A 498 5.26 -30.70 33.77
C THR A 498 3.77 -30.41 33.74
N MET A 499 3.26 -29.76 34.78
CA MET A 499 1.84 -29.40 34.86
C MET A 499 1.56 -28.12 34.08
N PRO A 500 0.51 -28.09 33.23
CA PRO A 500 0.05 -26.85 32.62
C PRO A 500 -0.32 -25.86 33.72
N SER A 501 -0.06 -24.57 33.47
CA SER A 501 -0.39 -23.51 34.41
C SER A 501 -1.30 -22.51 33.72
N ASP A 502 -2.39 -22.11 34.37
CA ASP A 502 -3.42 -21.27 33.75
C ASP A 502 -2.93 -19.88 33.30
N ARG A 503 -1.78 -19.41 33.84
CA ARG A 503 -1.29 -18.05 33.59
C ARG A 503 -0.20 -17.93 32.51
N SER A 504 0.51 -19.01 32.16
CA SER A 504 1.61 -18.93 31.18
C SER A 504 1.98 -20.30 30.61
N PRO A 505 2.26 -20.38 29.29
CA PRO A 505 2.69 -21.62 28.65
C PRO A 505 4.04 -22.10 29.20
N THR A 506 4.15 -23.40 29.45
CA THR A 506 5.38 -24.10 29.82
C THR A 506 6.07 -24.67 28.59
N LEU A 507 7.29 -25.18 28.76
CA LEU A 507 8.01 -25.91 27.72
C LEU A 507 7.16 -27.04 27.12
N TRP A 508 6.47 -27.78 27.98
CA TRP A 508 5.67 -28.94 27.58
C TRP A 508 4.36 -28.54 26.90
N THR A 509 3.73 -27.43 27.30
CA THR A 509 2.56 -26.92 26.57
C THR A 509 2.96 -26.46 25.17
N ILE A 510 4.09 -25.77 25.02
CA ILE A 510 4.60 -25.38 23.69
C ILE A 510 4.87 -26.60 22.83
N TRP A 511 5.49 -27.64 23.40
CA TRP A 511 5.73 -28.89 22.70
C TRP A 511 4.43 -29.56 22.22
N GLN A 512 3.44 -29.64 23.11
CA GLN A 512 2.15 -30.25 22.81
C GLN A 512 1.35 -29.44 21.79
N ASP A 513 1.32 -28.11 21.93
CA ASP A 513 0.64 -27.22 20.97
C ASP A 513 1.26 -27.32 19.58
N MET A 514 2.60 -27.37 19.49
CA MET A 514 3.28 -27.59 18.20
C MET A 514 2.81 -28.88 17.54
N ARG A 515 2.78 -30.00 18.28
CA ARG A 515 2.30 -31.29 17.75
C ARG A 515 0.83 -31.26 17.38
N ALA A 516 -0.02 -30.67 18.22
CA ALA A 516 -1.45 -30.54 17.96
C ALA A 516 -1.74 -29.70 16.72
N CYS A 517 -0.88 -28.73 16.41
CA CYS A 517 -0.99 -27.89 15.21
C CYS A 517 -0.25 -28.49 13.98
N GLY A 518 0.26 -29.72 14.06
CA GLY A 518 1.00 -30.35 12.96
C GLY A 518 2.35 -29.69 12.65
N VAL A 519 2.95 -28.99 13.61
CA VAL A 519 4.24 -28.30 13.46
C VAL A 519 5.35 -29.12 14.11
N GLU A 520 6.28 -29.62 13.31
CA GLU A 520 7.39 -30.42 13.83
C GLU A 520 8.47 -29.55 14.51
N PRO A 521 9.01 -29.98 15.68
CA PRO A 521 10.16 -29.35 16.30
C PRO A 521 11.42 -29.44 15.42
N ARG A 522 12.22 -28.37 15.43
CA ARG A 522 13.49 -28.29 14.71
C ARG A 522 14.68 -28.41 15.65
N ALA A 523 15.89 -28.60 15.12
CA ALA A 523 17.12 -28.60 15.91
C ALA A 523 17.25 -27.31 16.77
N THR A 524 16.81 -26.17 16.22
CA THR A 524 16.73 -24.89 16.91
C THR A 524 15.72 -24.93 18.07
N THR A 525 14.54 -25.52 17.87
CA THR A 525 13.53 -25.67 18.93
C THR A 525 14.09 -26.48 20.10
N CYS A 526 14.69 -27.64 19.82
CA CYS A 526 15.31 -28.47 20.85
C CYS A 526 16.47 -27.75 21.54
N THR A 527 17.29 -26.98 20.80
CA THR A 527 18.36 -26.16 21.38
C THR A 527 17.80 -25.11 22.36
N LEU A 528 16.69 -24.44 22.01
CA LEU A 528 16.04 -23.47 22.89
C LEU A 528 15.45 -24.13 24.15
N PHE A 529 14.88 -25.32 24.02
CA PHE A 529 14.41 -26.11 25.16
C PHE A 529 15.54 -26.57 26.07
N LEU A 530 16.64 -27.05 25.52
CA LEU A 530 17.84 -27.40 26.30
C LEU A 530 18.40 -26.18 27.04
N GLN A 531 18.45 -25.01 26.39
CA GLN A 531 18.84 -23.77 27.06
C GLN A 531 17.87 -23.37 28.17
N ALA A 532 16.56 -23.59 28.00
CA ALA A 532 15.57 -23.32 29.03
C ALA A 532 15.72 -24.27 30.24
N LEU A 533 15.91 -25.56 29.99
CA LEU A 533 16.18 -26.57 31.02
C LEU A 533 17.48 -26.25 31.79
N ALA A 534 18.53 -25.82 31.09
CA ALA A 534 19.78 -25.37 31.70
C ALA A 534 19.59 -24.17 32.65
N ARG A 535 18.67 -23.24 32.33
CA ARG A 535 18.37 -22.07 33.19
C ARG A 535 17.64 -22.44 34.48
N ALA A 536 16.83 -23.51 34.49
CA ALA A 536 16.06 -23.94 35.66
C ALA A 536 16.91 -24.57 36.76
N ARG A 537 18.11 -25.10 36.46
CA ARG A 537 19.09 -25.60 37.46
C ARG A 537 18.59 -26.71 38.42
N GLY A 538 17.46 -27.37 38.14
CA GLY A 538 16.91 -28.45 38.95
C GLY A 538 17.33 -29.85 38.49
N ARG A 539 17.46 -30.82 39.41
CA ARG A 539 17.73 -32.24 39.07
C ARG A 539 16.75 -32.78 38.02
N ARG A 540 15.46 -32.43 38.13
CA ARG A 540 14.43 -32.82 37.14
C ARG A 540 14.68 -32.21 35.76
N ALA A 541 15.07 -30.93 35.70
CA ALA A 541 15.40 -30.25 34.45
C ALA A 541 16.62 -30.87 33.78
N TRP A 542 17.65 -31.26 34.55
CA TRP A 542 18.82 -31.95 34.04
C TRP A 542 18.50 -33.35 33.49
N ARG A 543 17.66 -34.12 34.19
CA ARG A 543 17.17 -35.41 33.68
C ARG A 543 16.41 -35.24 32.36
N ALA A 544 15.51 -34.25 32.28
CA ALA A 544 14.79 -33.95 31.05
C ALA A 544 15.73 -33.51 29.91
N ALA A 545 16.75 -32.70 30.20
CA ALA A 545 17.74 -32.28 29.21
C ALA A 545 18.57 -33.47 28.68
N ALA A 546 19.00 -34.39 29.56
CA ALA A 546 19.72 -35.59 29.18
C ALA A 546 18.86 -36.56 28.35
N THR A 547 17.56 -36.67 28.67
CA THR A 547 16.62 -37.45 27.85
C THR A 547 16.41 -36.81 26.48
N LEU A 548 16.26 -35.48 26.42
CA LEU A 548 16.10 -34.76 25.15
C LEU A 548 17.34 -34.87 24.26
N LEU A 549 18.55 -34.75 24.82
CA LEU A 549 19.81 -34.95 24.08
C LEU A 549 19.93 -36.37 23.52
N ARG A 550 19.66 -37.40 24.34
CA ARG A 550 19.68 -38.80 23.88
C ARG A 550 18.66 -39.06 22.76
N ALA A 551 17.48 -38.45 22.84
CA ALA A 551 16.47 -38.54 21.79
C ALA A 551 16.88 -37.83 20.49
N MET A 552 17.68 -36.76 20.56
CA MET A 552 18.28 -36.12 19.39
C MET A 552 19.43 -36.95 18.80
N GLU A 553 20.21 -37.63 19.64
CA GLU A 553 21.34 -38.48 19.20
C GLU A 553 20.88 -39.80 18.56
N SER A 554 19.74 -40.35 19.00
CA SER A 554 19.20 -41.58 18.43
C SER A 554 18.57 -41.42 17.04
N GLY A 555 18.39 -40.18 16.54
CA GLY A 555 17.99 -39.86 15.17
C GLY A 555 16.56 -40.27 14.75
N ASN A 556 15.86 -41.08 15.55
CA ASN A 556 14.61 -41.73 15.14
C ASN A 556 13.35 -40.85 15.31
N THR A 557 13.40 -39.78 16.12
CA THR A 557 12.19 -38.97 16.43
C THR A 557 12.44 -37.47 16.49
N LEU A 558 13.69 -37.04 16.64
CA LEU A 558 14.06 -35.63 16.77
C LEU A 558 15.25 -35.30 15.88
N PRO A 559 15.36 -34.04 15.43
CA PRO A 559 16.50 -33.60 14.64
C PRO A 559 17.80 -33.72 15.45
N ALA A 560 18.85 -34.20 14.78
CA ALA A 560 20.15 -34.44 15.38
C ALA A 560 20.73 -33.19 16.05
N ALA A 561 21.45 -33.41 17.16
CA ALA A 561 22.18 -32.34 17.83
C ALA A 561 23.30 -31.82 16.91
N THR A 562 23.42 -30.49 16.84
CA THR A 562 24.46 -29.83 16.01
C THR A 562 25.53 -29.22 16.91
N PRO A 563 26.73 -28.88 16.40
CA PRO A 563 27.72 -28.11 17.17
C PRO A 563 27.15 -26.80 17.76
N HIS A 564 26.17 -26.19 17.07
CA HIS A 564 25.46 -25.01 17.57
C HIS A 564 24.59 -25.31 18.80
N THR A 565 24.01 -26.51 18.89
CA THR A 565 23.23 -26.97 20.04
C THR A 565 24.11 -26.99 21.29
N TYR A 566 25.25 -27.69 21.23
CA TYR A 566 26.20 -27.76 22.34
C TYR A 566 26.77 -26.38 22.70
N ARG A 567 27.20 -25.58 21.71
CA ARG A 567 27.69 -24.22 21.95
C ARG A 567 26.65 -23.33 22.64
N GLY A 568 25.39 -23.43 22.23
CA GLY A 568 24.28 -22.68 22.83
C GLY A 568 24.02 -23.06 24.29
N VAL A 569 24.04 -24.35 24.62
CA VAL A 569 23.89 -24.83 26.00
C VAL A 569 25.08 -24.41 26.86
N LEU A 570 26.31 -24.63 26.37
CA LEU A 570 27.54 -24.21 27.05
C LEU A 570 27.56 -22.71 27.33
N HIS A 571 27.14 -21.88 26.37
CA HIS A 571 27.06 -20.44 26.56
C HIS A 571 26.11 -20.05 27.71
N VAL A 572 24.95 -20.71 27.82
CA VAL A 572 24.03 -20.50 28.95
C VAL A 572 24.69 -20.93 30.26
N LEU A 573 25.35 -22.08 30.29
CA LEU A 573 26.02 -22.58 31.51
C LEU A 573 27.21 -21.73 31.94
N GLN A 574 27.99 -21.19 31.00
CA GLN A 574 29.10 -20.28 31.28
C GLN A 574 28.61 -18.97 31.91
N ARG A 575 27.48 -18.43 31.43
CA ARG A 575 26.83 -17.25 32.02
C ARG A 575 26.21 -17.51 33.39
N LEU A 576 26.18 -18.77 33.85
CA LEU A 576 25.55 -19.17 35.11
C LEU A 576 26.54 -19.49 36.27
N ARG A 577 27.87 -19.31 36.14
CA ARG A 577 28.90 -19.72 37.14
C ARG A 577 29.40 -18.57 38.08
N PRO A 578 29.92 -18.88 39.29
CA PRO A 578 29.60 -19.97 40.24
C PRO A 578 29.29 -19.44 41.67
N GLY A 579 28.21 -19.91 42.30
CA GLY A 579 27.90 -19.58 43.70
C GLY A 579 27.06 -20.60 44.46
N ALA A 580 26.61 -21.68 43.80
CA ALA A 580 25.86 -22.73 44.45
C ALA A 580 26.62 -24.05 44.29
N ARG A 581 27.02 -24.61 45.44
CA ARG A 581 27.62 -25.93 45.58
C ARG A 581 26.89 -26.92 44.66
N LEU A 582 27.63 -27.46 43.70
CA LEU A 582 27.28 -28.74 43.10
C LEU A 582 27.41 -29.76 44.24
N TYR A 583 26.32 -30.01 44.96
CA TYR A 583 26.27 -31.09 45.93
C TYR A 583 26.57 -32.40 45.19
N LYS A 584 27.56 -33.12 45.72
CA LYS A 584 27.96 -34.47 45.34
C LYS A 584 26.75 -35.40 45.21
#